data_AF-E4XF31-F1
#
_entry.id   AF-E4XF31-F1
#
_cell.length_a   1.000
_cell.length_b   1.000
_cell.length_c   1.000
_cell.angle_alpha   90.00
_cell.angle_beta   90.00
_cell.angle_gamma   90.00
#
_symmetry.space_group_name_H-M   'P 1'
#
loop_
_entity.id
_entity.type
_entity.pdbx_description
1 polymer ?
#
loop_
_entity_poly.entity_id
_entity_poly.type
_entity_poly.pdbx_seq_one_letter_code
_entity_poly.pdbx_strand_id
1 'polypeptide(L)' 'MRACAWVMLRHLGLTEEAQRLRDAVVDVVNVDGIRTSDVGGSHKTSDFMTALEKRLVV' A
#
# COMPACT_ATOMS: atom_id res chain seq x y z
N MET A 1 0.64 -3.33 -11.35
CA MET A 1 1.89 -3.96 -10.84
C MET A 1 2.04 -3.68 -9.34
N ARG A 2 1.30 -4.37 -8.46
CA ARG A 2 1.38 -4.15 -6.99
C ARG A 2 1.31 -5.45 -6.15
N ALA A 3 0.66 -6.50 -6.66
CA ALA A 3 0.64 -7.82 -6.00
C ALA A 3 2.02 -8.51 -5.93
N CYS A 4 2.94 -8.17 -6.85
CA CYS A 4 4.23 -8.85 -6.94
C CYS A 4 5.23 -8.43 -5.85
N ALA A 5 5.13 -7.22 -5.30
CA ALA A 5 6.14 -6.71 -4.36
C ALA A 5 6.07 -7.42 -2.99
N TRP A 6 4.88 -7.62 -2.44
CA TRP A 6 4.70 -8.33 -1.17
C TRP A 6 5.06 -9.83 -1.29
N VAL A 7 4.71 -10.47 -2.41
CA VAL A 7 5.07 -11.87 -2.67
C VAL A 7 6.58 -12.02 -2.87
N MET A 8 7.22 -11.06 -3.54
CA MET A 8 8.68 -11.02 -3.72
C MET A 8 9.41 -10.81 -2.39
N LEU A 9 8.94 -9.91 -1.53
CA LEU A 9 9.51 -9.69 -0.19
C LEU A 9 9.37 -10.93 0.70
N ARG A 10 8.20 -11.60 0.67
CA ARG A 10 8.01 -12.89 1.35
C ARG A 10 8.93 -13.98 0.81
N HIS A 11 9.16 -14.00 -0.51
CA HIS A 11 10.08 -14.95 -1.13
C HIS A 11 11.54 -14.70 -0.74
N LEU A 12 11.92 -13.45 -0.47
CA LEU A 12 13.24 -13.05 0.05
C LEU A 12 13.39 -13.27 1.58
N GLY A 13 12.37 -13.79 2.26
CA GLY A 13 12.37 -14.01 3.71
C GLY A 13 11.96 -12.79 4.55
N LEU A 14 11.71 -11.64 3.92
CA LEU A 14 11.28 -10.38 4.55
C LEU A 14 9.76 -10.37 4.74
N THR A 15 9.27 -11.33 5.54
CA THR A 15 7.83 -11.56 5.71
C THR A 15 7.16 -10.47 6.54
N GLU A 16 7.85 -9.94 7.55
CA GLU A 16 7.32 -8.88 8.41
C GLU A 16 7.14 -7.57 7.65
N GLU A 17 8.11 -7.19 6.84
CA GLU A 17 8.09 -6.00 5.98
C GLU A 17 6.98 -6.13 4.93
N ALA A 18 6.79 -7.34 4.39
CA ALA A 18 5.72 -7.61 3.44
C ALA A 18 4.33 -7.54 4.09
N GLN A 19 4.20 -7.95 5.35
CA GLN A 19 2.96 -7.78 6.13
C GLN A 19 2.72 -6.31 6.45
N ARG A 20 3.72 -5.58 6.95
CA ARG A 20 3.63 -4.13 7.22
C ARG A 20 3.24 -3.34 5.97
N LEU A 21 3.81 -3.67 4.80
CA LEU A 21 3.45 -3.05 3.54
C LEU A 21 2.00 -3.35 3.14
N ARG A 22 1.54 -4.59 3.35
CA ARG A 22 0.15 -4.97 3.06
C ARG A 22 -0.82 -4.24 3.98
N ASP A 23 -0.56 -4.20 5.27
CA ASP A 23 -1.42 -3.55 6.25
C ASP A 23 -1.50 -2.05 5.99
N ALA A 24 -0.37 -1.40 5.70
CA ALA A 24 -0.34 0.01 5.32
C ALA A 24 -1.17 0.29 4.06
N VAL A 25 -1.12 -0.58 3.04
CA VAL A 25 -1.94 -0.44 1.82
C VAL A 25 -3.44 -0.60 2.15
N VAL A 26 -3.80 -1.58 2.98
CA VAL A 26 -5.18 -1.81 3.42
C VAL A 26 -5.70 -0.58 4.16
N ASP A 27 -4.87 0.00 5.03
CA ASP A 27 -5.21 1.19 5.80
C ASP A 27 -5.39 2.44 4.93
N VAL A 28 -4.52 2.68 3.95
CA VAL A 28 -4.70 3.83 3.03
C VAL A 28 -6.04 3.74 2.28
N VAL A 29 -6.44 2.53 1.89
CA VAL A 29 -7.70 2.32 1.16
C VAL A 29 -8.93 2.38 2.08
N ASN A 30 -8.84 1.78 3.26
CA ASN A 30 -9.99 1.63 4.16
C ASN A 30 -10.13 2.76 5.17
N VAL A 31 -9.03 3.25 5.74
CA VAL A 31 -9.00 4.32 6.74
C VAL A 31 -8.94 5.69 6.07
N ASP A 32 -7.96 5.91 5.18
CA ASP A 32 -7.81 7.22 4.53
C ASP A 32 -8.82 7.40 3.37
N GLY A 33 -9.44 6.32 2.91
CA GLY A 33 -10.43 6.34 1.83
C GLY A 33 -9.86 6.76 0.48
N ILE A 34 -8.52 6.84 0.37
CA ILE A 34 -7.82 7.27 -0.84
C ILE A 34 -7.84 6.11 -1.84
N ARG A 35 -8.94 6.04 -2.58
CA ARG A 35 -9.12 5.10 -3.69
C ARG A 35 -8.62 5.76 -4.96
N THR A 36 -7.70 5.10 -5.67
CA THR A 36 -7.28 5.58 -6.99
C THR A 36 -8.41 5.38 -8.00
N SER A 37 -8.33 6.10 -9.10
CA SER A 37 -9.27 5.99 -10.23
C SER A 37 -9.52 4.55 -10.69
N ASP A 38 -8.51 3.68 -10.61
CA ASP A 38 -8.60 2.26 -11.00
C ASP A 38 -9.54 1.44 -10.11
N VAL A 39 -9.82 1.89 -8.88
CA VAL A 39 -10.64 1.18 -7.89
C VAL A 39 -11.95 1.93 -7.60
N GLY A 40 -12.34 2.84 -8.49
CA GLY A 40 -13.58 3.62 -8.39
C GLY A 40 -13.50 4.87 -7.51
N GLY A 41 -12.29 5.36 -7.20
CA GLY A 41 -12.10 6.64 -6.51
C GLY A 41 -11.74 7.79 -7.46
N SER A 42 -11.48 8.97 -6.90
CA SER A 42 -11.09 10.17 -7.66
C SER A 42 -9.69 10.69 -7.31
N HIS A 43 -8.95 9.96 -6.46
CA HIS A 43 -7.64 10.38 -6.00
C HIS A 43 -6.55 9.98 -6.99
N LYS A 44 -5.52 10.82 -7.09
CA LYS A 44 -4.37 10.53 -7.95
C LYS A 44 -3.47 9.48 -7.30
N THR A 45 -2.74 8.77 -8.14
CA THR A 45 -1.74 7.79 -7.68
C THR A 45 -0.67 8.45 -6.79
N SER A 46 -0.35 9.73 -7.00
CA SER A 46 0.55 10.50 -6.14
C SER A 46 0.05 10.61 -4.69
N ASP A 47 -1.23 10.93 -4.53
CA ASP A 47 -1.84 11.13 -3.21
C ASP A 47 -1.86 9.83 -2.42
N PHE A 48 -2.13 8.72 -3.13
CA PHE A 48 -2.05 7.37 -2.58
C PHE A 48 -0.62 7.03 -2.12
N MET A 49 0.40 7.34 -2.93
CA MET A 49 1.79 7.07 -2.57
C MET A 49 2.24 7.89 -1.36
N THR A 50 1.88 9.18 -1.28
CA THR A 50 2.19 10.02 -0.12
C THR A 50 1.52 9.53 1.16
N ALA A 51 0.26 9.07 1.09
CA ALA A 51 -0.41 8.48 2.25
C ALA A 51 0.23 7.16 2.68
N LEU A 52 0.68 6.36 1.73
CA LEU A 52 1.38 5.10 2.00
C LEU A 52 2.75 5.33 2.67
N GLU A 53 3.54 6.28 2.16
CA GLU A 53 4.82 6.68 2.76
C GLU A 53 4.62 7.17 4.20
N LYS A 54 3.59 7.99 4.45
CA LYS A 54 3.24 8.45 5.80
C LYS A 54 2.91 7.31 6.77
N ARG A 55 2.44 6.15 6.29
CA ARG A 55 2.11 4.99 7.15
C ARG A 55 3.26 4.01 7.32
N LEU A 56 4.20 3.96 6.36
CA LEU A 56 5.38 3.10 6.43
C LEU A 56 6.50 3.66 7.32
N VAL A 57 6.57 4.99 7.48
CA VAL A 57 7.66 5.69 8.20
C VAL A 57 7.33 5.90 9.70
N VAL A 58 6.18 5.44 10.19
CA VAL A 58 5.79 5.51 11.62
C VAL A 58 6.15 4.24 12.37
#